data_AF-A0A3B0Y743-F1
#
_entry.id   AF-A0A3B0Y743-F1
#
_cell.length_a   1.000
_cell.length_b   1.000
_cell.length_c   1.000
_cell.angle_alpha   90.00
_cell.angle_beta   90.00
_cell.angle_gamma   90.00
#
_symmetry.space_group_name_H-M   'P 1'
#
loop_
_entity.id
_entity.type
_entity.pdbx_description
1 polymer ?
#
loop_
_entity_poly.entity_id
_entity_poly.type
_entity_poly.pdbx_seq_one_letter_code
_entity_poly.pdbx_strand_id
1 'polypeptide(L)'
;MPIYKRNETIQAFDLKQTKAYEAWCSQKFDNYPQDIKEITVEVKNSVQLSASEKQAIQTICYKTNLAIVRIKKNFPDKNELKQFGVQLGLNSLDNNLCADEEAISSIRVRKDSLKHEGYIPYTAKALNWHTDGYYNLETKKINAILMYCAEKSATGGNNRFLDHEIIYCQLRNLNPEFIRVLELPDVMTIPANVVDGIEIRAAQTGPVFSINPVTERLHMRYSARKRNIIWKDEPMVHEAIKAIEALLNEPNDYIFNYTPLPGQLIISNNALHSRASFEDKPEQGLQRVIYRARYLERISNT
;
A
#
# COMPACT_ATOMS: atom_id res chain seq x y z
N MET A 1 -19.70 12.91 -4.31
CA MET A 1 -18.68 13.84 -3.78
C MET A 1 -18.03 14.56 -4.94
N PRO A 2 -17.78 15.88 -4.87
CA PRO A 2 -17.10 16.57 -5.95
C PRO A 2 -15.65 16.05 -6.00
N ILE A 3 -15.29 15.47 -7.14
CA ILE A 3 -13.92 15.14 -7.50
C ILE A 3 -13.22 16.49 -7.67
N TYR A 4 -12.17 16.78 -6.89
CA TYR A 4 -11.42 18.03 -7.00
C TYR A 4 -11.08 18.36 -8.46
N LYS A 5 -11.12 19.65 -8.81
CA LYS A 5 -10.42 20.11 -10.01
C LYS A 5 -8.93 19.89 -9.75
N ARG A 6 -8.26 19.15 -10.64
CA ARG A 6 -6.85 18.73 -10.56
C ARG A 6 -5.88 19.78 -9.97
N ASN A 7 -6.02 21.04 -10.35
CA ASN A 7 -5.19 22.15 -9.86
C ASN A 7 -5.29 22.46 -8.36
N GLU A 8 -6.42 22.19 -7.69
CA GLU A 8 -6.61 22.50 -6.26
C GLU A 8 -5.89 21.48 -5.35
N THR A 9 -5.73 20.24 -5.81
CA THR A 9 -5.07 19.18 -5.02
C THR A 9 -3.56 19.41 -4.93
N ILE A 10 -2.90 19.86 -6.00
CA ILE A 10 -1.46 20.18 -5.96
C ILE A 10 -1.16 21.31 -4.97
N GLN A 11 -2.02 22.33 -4.94
CA GLN A 11 -1.85 23.46 -4.01
C GLN A 11 -1.92 22.99 -2.55
N ALA A 12 -2.73 21.98 -2.23
CA ALA A 12 -2.79 21.44 -0.87
C ALA A 12 -1.44 20.84 -0.40
N PHE A 13 -0.56 20.45 -1.32
CA PHE A 13 0.75 19.91 -1.00
C PHE A 13 1.87 20.97 -0.97
N ASP A 14 1.60 22.20 -1.39
CA ASP A 14 2.53 23.32 -1.16
C ASP A 14 2.44 23.77 0.31
N LEU A 15 3.56 23.75 1.02
CA LEU A 15 3.65 24.16 2.42
C LEU A 15 3.27 25.63 2.64
N LYS A 16 3.39 26.48 1.61
CA LYS A 16 3.00 27.90 1.65
C LYS A 16 1.49 28.11 1.47
N GLN A 17 0.76 27.12 0.98
CA GLN A 17 -0.67 27.21 0.65
C GLN A 17 -1.53 26.63 1.78
N THR A 18 -1.44 27.22 2.97
CA THR A 18 -2.12 26.71 4.17
C THR A 18 -3.63 26.55 4.00
N LYS A 19 -4.31 27.50 3.33
CA LYS A 19 -5.77 27.41 3.10
C LYS A 19 -6.17 26.23 2.21
N ALA A 20 -5.41 25.97 1.15
CA ALA A 20 -5.67 24.85 0.26
C ALA A 20 -5.46 23.51 1.00
N TYR A 21 -4.40 23.45 1.82
CA TYR A 21 -4.14 22.31 2.70
C TYR A 21 -5.27 22.09 3.70
N GLU A 22 -5.69 23.10 4.44
CA GLU A 22 -6.74 23.00 5.46
C GLU A 22 -8.07 22.53 4.85
N ALA A 23 -8.45 23.07 3.69
CA ALA A 23 -9.64 22.65 2.97
C ALA A 23 -9.56 21.18 2.52
N TRP A 24 -8.42 20.79 1.94
CA TRP A 24 -8.18 19.41 1.51
C TRP A 24 -8.19 18.42 2.68
N CYS A 25 -7.47 18.77 3.75
CA CYS A 25 -7.33 17.92 4.92
C CYS A 25 -8.64 17.77 5.69
N SER A 26 -9.40 18.87 5.84
CA SER A 26 -10.75 18.86 6.42
C SER A 26 -11.69 17.95 5.62
N GLN A 27 -11.73 18.09 4.29
CA GLN A 27 -12.53 17.20 3.44
C GLN A 27 -12.06 15.75 3.51
N LYS A 28 -10.75 15.51 3.69
CA LYS A 28 -10.21 14.16 3.86
C LYS A 28 -10.73 13.52 5.14
N PHE A 29 -10.71 14.23 6.26
CA PHE A 29 -11.22 13.74 7.55
C PHE A 29 -12.74 13.68 7.66
N ASP A 30 -13.47 14.57 6.97
CA ASP A 30 -14.92 14.62 7.02
C ASP A 30 -15.57 13.30 6.59
N ASN A 31 -16.42 12.70 7.43
CA ASN A 31 -17.06 11.41 7.15
C ASN A 31 -16.08 10.31 6.69
N TYR A 32 -14.87 10.27 7.27
CA TYR A 32 -13.91 9.20 6.96
C TYR A 32 -14.41 7.86 7.54
N PRO A 33 -14.48 6.78 6.73
CA PRO A 33 -14.99 5.48 7.17
C PRO A 33 -14.28 4.96 8.42
N GLN A 34 -15.03 4.36 9.35
CA GLN A 34 -14.52 3.85 10.63
C GLN A 34 -14.56 2.32 10.73
N ASP A 35 -15.36 1.66 9.88
CA ASP A 35 -15.46 0.20 9.81
C ASP A 35 -15.06 -0.32 8.42
N ILE A 36 -14.44 -1.50 8.38
CA ILE A 36 -14.07 -2.18 7.14
C ILE A 36 -15.28 -2.43 6.21
N LYS A 37 -16.48 -2.60 6.79
CA LYS A 37 -17.73 -2.80 6.06
C LYS A 37 -18.08 -1.58 5.20
N GLU A 38 -17.77 -0.38 5.65
CA GLU A 38 -18.05 0.87 4.93
C GLU A 38 -17.17 1.02 3.68
N ILE A 39 -16.01 0.34 3.67
CA ILE A 39 -15.11 0.29 2.52
C ILE A 39 -15.18 -1.04 1.76
N THR A 40 -16.20 -1.87 2.03
CA THR A 40 -16.41 -3.16 1.36
C THR A 40 -17.44 -3.04 0.24
N VAL A 41 -17.09 -3.47 -0.97
CA VAL A 41 -17.97 -3.55 -2.15
C VAL A 41 -18.21 -5.00 -2.51
N GLU A 42 -19.47 -5.39 -2.71
CA GLU A 42 -19.81 -6.69 -3.27
C GLU A 42 -19.79 -6.64 -4.79
N VAL A 43 -19.11 -7.61 -5.40
CA VAL A 43 -19.01 -7.74 -6.86
C VAL A 43 -19.59 -9.07 -7.31
N LYS A 44 -20.48 -9.00 -8.30
CA LYS A 44 -21.15 -10.18 -8.88
C LYS A 44 -20.26 -10.91 -9.89
N ASN A 45 -19.64 -10.17 -10.80
CA ASN A 45 -18.80 -10.71 -11.87
C ASN A 45 -17.46 -9.96 -11.91
N SER A 46 -16.39 -10.64 -11.52
CA SER A 46 -15.04 -10.11 -11.41
C SER A 46 -14.37 -9.79 -12.74
N VAL A 47 -14.75 -10.49 -13.82
CA VAL A 47 -14.22 -10.21 -15.17
C VAL A 47 -15.02 -9.15 -15.92
N GLN A 48 -16.16 -8.73 -15.35
CA GLN A 48 -17.03 -7.73 -15.95
C GLN A 48 -17.77 -6.94 -14.85
N LEU A 49 -17.05 -6.01 -14.23
CA LEU A 49 -17.60 -5.04 -13.29
C LEU A 49 -18.68 -4.22 -13.99
N SER A 50 -19.86 -4.16 -13.36
CA SER A 50 -20.86 -3.17 -13.72
C SER A 50 -20.35 -1.75 -13.46
N ALA A 51 -20.97 -0.77 -14.11
CA ALA A 51 -20.61 0.64 -13.92
C ALA A 51 -20.73 1.09 -12.46
N SER A 52 -21.76 0.63 -11.74
CA SER A 52 -21.98 0.97 -10.33
C SER A 52 -20.97 0.29 -9.39
N GLU A 53 -20.62 -0.97 -9.62
CA GLU A 53 -19.57 -1.66 -8.84
C GLU A 53 -18.21 -0.96 -9.02
N LYS A 54 -17.86 -0.62 -10.27
CA LYS A 54 -16.62 0.12 -10.56
C LYS A 54 -16.62 1.49 -9.88
N GLN A 55 -17.72 2.24 -9.99
CA GLN A 55 -17.84 3.57 -9.37
C GLN A 55 -17.76 3.48 -7.83
N ALA A 56 -18.36 2.47 -7.21
CA ALA A 56 -18.30 2.26 -5.77
C ALA A 56 -16.84 2.02 -5.30
N ILE A 57 -16.11 1.13 -5.98
CA ILE A 57 -14.70 0.87 -5.70
C ILE A 57 -13.88 2.16 -5.84
N GLN A 58 -14.04 2.89 -6.94
CA GLN A 58 -13.31 4.13 -7.19
C GLN A 58 -13.62 5.22 -6.15
N THR A 59 -14.88 5.37 -5.77
CA THR A 59 -15.30 6.36 -4.75
C THR A 59 -14.65 6.08 -3.39
N ILE A 60 -14.66 4.81 -2.98
CA ILE A 60 -14.06 4.38 -1.72
C ILE A 60 -12.53 4.52 -1.76
N CYS A 61 -11.89 4.09 -2.85
CA CYS A 61 -10.44 4.25 -3.04
C CYS A 61 -10.01 5.71 -3.11
N TYR A 62 -10.81 6.60 -3.70
CA TYR A 62 -10.54 8.03 -3.68
C TYR A 62 -10.57 8.59 -2.25
N LYS A 63 -11.54 8.13 -1.45
CA LYS A 63 -11.70 8.59 -0.06
C LYS A 63 -10.60 8.06 0.87
N THR A 64 -10.16 6.80 0.70
CA THR A 64 -9.35 6.10 1.71
C THR A 64 -8.05 5.46 1.20
N ASN A 65 -7.76 5.57 -0.11
CA ASN A 65 -6.67 4.84 -0.80
C ASN A 65 -6.73 3.31 -0.62
N LEU A 66 -7.87 2.76 -0.21
CA LEU A 66 -8.12 1.36 0.09
C LEU A 66 -9.57 1.01 -0.29
N ALA A 67 -9.83 -0.21 -0.73
CA ALA A 67 -11.18 -0.78 -0.78
C ALA A 67 -11.07 -2.29 -0.60
N ILE A 68 -12.10 -2.89 -0.01
CA ILE A 68 -12.24 -4.33 0.06
C ILE A 68 -13.32 -4.75 -0.93
N VAL A 69 -13.01 -5.73 -1.77
CA VAL A 69 -14.00 -6.32 -2.68
C VAL A 69 -14.29 -7.73 -2.22
N ARG A 70 -15.57 -8.05 -2.07
CA ARG A 70 -16.04 -9.42 -1.87
C ARG A 70 -16.56 -9.95 -3.20
N ILE A 71 -15.93 -11.01 -3.68
CA ILE A 71 -16.27 -11.63 -4.96
C ILE A 71 -17.13 -12.84 -4.66
N LYS A 72 -18.31 -12.92 -5.29
CA LYS A 72 -19.26 -14.01 -5.01
C LYS A 72 -18.71 -15.38 -5.40
N LYS A 73 -17.87 -15.42 -6.45
CA LYS A 73 -17.17 -16.62 -6.91
C LYS A 73 -15.67 -16.39 -6.76
N ASN A 74 -14.97 -17.34 -6.15
CA ASN A 74 -13.52 -17.25 -6.03
C ASN A 74 -12.85 -17.19 -7.40
N PHE A 75 -11.71 -16.51 -7.48
CA PHE A 75 -10.89 -16.53 -8.68
C PHE A 75 -10.44 -17.96 -8.96
N PRO A 76 -10.67 -18.47 -10.18
CA PRO A 76 -10.17 -19.78 -10.59
C PRO A 76 -8.65 -19.77 -10.70
N ASP A 77 -8.05 -18.63 -11.05
CA ASP A 77 -6.61 -18.44 -11.25
C ASP A 77 -6.17 -16.97 -11.08
N LYS A 78 -4.89 -16.70 -11.34
CA LYS A 78 -4.29 -15.37 -11.24
C LYS A 78 -4.62 -14.45 -12.43
N ASN A 79 -4.99 -15.01 -13.59
CA ASN A 79 -5.34 -14.22 -14.76
C ASN A 79 -6.65 -13.45 -14.51
N GLU A 80 -7.59 -14.01 -13.75
CA GLU A 80 -8.79 -13.28 -13.35
C GLU A 80 -8.48 -12.05 -12.47
N LEU A 81 -7.49 -12.15 -11.56
CA LEU A 81 -7.00 -11.00 -10.79
C LEU A 81 -6.43 -9.90 -11.71
N LYS A 82 -5.70 -10.29 -12.76
CA LYS A 82 -5.17 -9.35 -13.75
C LYS A 82 -6.29 -8.66 -14.52
N GLN A 83 -7.27 -9.42 -15.01
CA GLN A 83 -8.45 -8.88 -15.71
C GLN A 83 -9.27 -7.94 -14.82
N PHE A 84 -9.38 -8.25 -13.53
CA PHE A 84 -9.99 -7.34 -12.55
C PHE A 84 -9.23 -6.01 -12.49
N GLY A 85 -7.90 -6.05 -12.40
CA GLY A 85 -7.06 -4.84 -12.39
C GLY A 85 -7.19 -3.98 -13.64
N VAL A 86 -7.23 -4.60 -14.83
CA VAL A 86 -7.37 -3.89 -16.12
C VAL A 86 -8.66 -3.06 -16.15
N GLN A 87 -9.76 -3.58 -15.62
CA GLN A 87 -11.03 -2.86 -15.56
C GLN A 87 -10.97 -1.60 -14.68
N LEU A 88 -9.99 -1.52 -13.78
CA LEU A 88 -9.69 -0.36 -12.93
C LEU A 88 -8.56 0.53 -13.49
N GLY A 89 -8.08 0.26 -14.71
CA GLY A 89 -7.03 1.03 -15.37
C GLY A 89 -5.60 0.59 -15.03
N LEU A 90 -5.44 -0.59 -14.42
CA LEU A 90 -4.15 -1.13 -14.01
C LEU A 90 -3.64 -2.15 -15.05
N ASN A 91 -2.69 -1.74 -15.89
CA ASN A 91 -2.25 -2.53 -17.04
C ASN A 91 -0.80 -3.03 -16.90
N SER A 92 0.03 -2.31 -16.14
CA SER A 92 1.48 -2.51 -16.11
C SER A 92 1.91 -3.10 -14.77
N LEU A 93 2.08 -4.43 -14.76
CA LEU A 93 2.57 -5.16 -13.59
C LEU A 93 4.08 -4.98 -13.39
N ASP A 94 4.49 -4.88 -12.13
CA ASP A 94 5.89 -4.94 -11.73
C ASP A 94 6.38 -6.40 -11.66
N ASN A 95 7.17 -6.80 -12.65
CA ASN A 95 7.83 -8.10 -12.68
C ASN A 95 9.00 -8.14 -11.69
N ASN A 96 8.65 -8.31 -10.42
CA ASN A 96 9.60 -8.32 -9.32
C ASN A 96 10.25 -9.68 -9.11
N LEU A 97 11.34 -9.69 -8.33
CA LEU A 97 12.14 -10.88 -8.10
C LEU A 97 11.30 -12.11 -7.72
N CYS A 98 10.28 -11.95 -6.88
CA CYS A 98 9.44 -13.05 -6.39
C CYS A 98 8.10 -13.21 -7.13
N ALA A 99 7.91 -12.51 -8.25
CA ALA A 99 6.79 -12.78 -9.12
C ALA A 99 7.01 -14.09 -9.92
N ASP A 100 5.92 -14.65 -10.40
CA ASP A 100 5.93 -15.70 -11.41
C ASP A 100 6.00 -15.10 -12.82
N GLU A 101 5.87 -15.96 -13.83
CA GLU A 101 5.88 -15.58 -15.25
C GLU A 101 4.76 -14.60 -15.62
N GLU A 102 3.70 -14.51 -14.82
CA GLU A 102 2.57 -13.59 -14.99
C GLU A 102 2.73 -12.28 -14.19
N ALA A 103 3.90 -12.06 -13.58
CA ALA A 103 4.20 -10.94 -12.70
C ALA A 103 3.33 -10.88 -11.42
N ILE A 104 2.74 -12.02 -10.99
CA ILE A 104 1.89 -12.13 -9.79
C ILE A 104 2.52 -13.04 -8.74
N SER A 105 2.81 -12.48 -7.56
CA SER A 105 3.43 -13.25 -6.47
C SER A 105 2.39 -14.08 -5.70
N SER A 106 2.67 -15.36 -5.45
CA SER A 106 1.93 -16.18 -4.49
C SER A 106 2.58 -16.11 -3.10
N ILE A 107 2.06 -15.22 -2.26
CA ILE A 107 2.54 -14.98 -0.90
C ILE A 107 2.01 -16.09 0.02
N ARG A 108 2.86 -17.07 0.30
CA ARG A 108 2.65 -18.18 1.24
C ARG A 108 3.97 -18.56 1.91
N VAL A 109 3.93 -19.32 2.99
CA VAL A 109 5.16 -19.81 3.64
C VAL A 109 5.94 -20.70 2.66
N ARG A 110 7.20 -20.37 2.42
CA ARG A 110 8.12 -21.15 1.57
C ARG A 110 9.27 -21.65 2.44
N LYS A 111 9.29 -22.95 2.76
CA LYS A 111 10.40 -23.55 3.51
C LYS A 111 11.55 -24.01 2.60
N ASP A 112 11.24 -24.33 1.34
CA ASP A 112 12.18 -25.03 0.43
C ASP A 112 12.57 -24.18 -0.79
N SER A 113 12.71 -22.87 -0.64
CA SER A 113 13.01 -21.99 -1.78
C SER A 113 14.09 -20.96 -1.47
N LEU A 114 15.29 -21.21 -2.02
CA LEU A 114 16.43 -20.28 -1.99
C LEU A 114 16.04 -18.89 -2.52
N LYS A 115 15.19 -18.84 -3.55
CA LYS A 115 14.66 -17.59 -4.15
C LYS A 115 13.90 -16.71 -3.14
N HIS A 116 13.30 -17.30 -2.10
CA HIS A 116 12.46 -16.63 -1.12
C HIS A 116 13.11 -16.58 0.27
N GLU A 117 14.32 -17.10 0.42
CA GLU A 117 15.05 -17.13 1.67
C GLU A 117 15.32 -15.68 2.15
N GLY A 118 15.10 -15.43 3.45
CA GLY A 118 15.23 -14.09 4.03
C GLY A 118 14.08 -13.10 3.74
N TYR A 119 13.17 -13.39 2.82
CA TYR A 119 12.04 -12.51 2.51
C TYR A 119 10.84 -12.75 3.44
N ILE A 120 10.68 -11.86 4.43
CA ILE A 120 9.60 -11.92 5.44
C ILE A 120 8.19 -12.21 4.88
N PRO A 121 7.74 -11.64 3.74
CA PRO A 121 6.43 -11.96 3.18
C PRO A 121 6.16 -13.47 2.99
N TYR A 122 7.20 -14.26 2.74
CA TYR A 122 7.15 -15.71 2.52
C TYR A 122 7.41 -16.53 3.80
N THR A 123 7.27 -15.89 4.96
CA THR A 123 7.34 -16.52 6.28
C THR A 123 6.07 -16.24 7.09
N ALA A 124 5.88 -16.99 8.18
CA ALA A 124 4.81 -16.80 9.16
C ALA A 124 5.02 -15.60 10.11
N LYS A 125 6.18 -14.94 10.02
CA LYS A 125 6.55 -13.82 10.90
C LYS A 125 5.72 -12.57 10.59
N ALA A 126 5.61 -11.67 11.55
CA ALA A 126 5.01 -10.36 11.32
C ALA A 126 5.78 -9.60 10.23
N LEU A 127 5.05 -8.83 9.42
CA LEU A 127 5.59 -7.95 8.41
C LEU A 127 5.32 -6.51 8.84
N ASN A 128 6.39 -5.77 9.10
CA ASN A 128 6.32 -4.38 9.56
C ASN A 128 5.63 -3.46 8.54
N TRP A 129 5.22 -2.28 9.01
CA TRP A 129 4.67 -1.22 8.17
C TRP A 129 5.55 -0.88 6.98
N HIS A 130 4.96 -0.83 5.79
CA HIS A 130 5.61 -0.45 4.56
C HIS A 130 4.60 -0.04 3.49
N THR A 131 5.08 0.62 2.44
CA THR A 131 4.41 0.63 1.13
C THR A 131 5.12 -0.36 0.21
N ASP A 132 4.42 -0.98 -0.72
CA ASP A 132 5.01 -2.00 -1.58
C ASP A 132 5.94 -1.36 -2.61
N GLY A 133 7.08 -2.00 -2.90
CA GLY A 133 8.06 -1.47 -3.85
C GLY A 133 8.85 -0.24 -3.34
N TYR A 134 8.93 0.00 -2.02
CA TYR A 134 9.73 1.09 -1.44
C TYR A 134 11.23 1.06 -1.84
N TYR A 135 11.73 -0.06 -2.33
CA TYR A 135 13.09 -0.27 -2.82
C TYR A 135 13.23 -0.16 -4.35
N ASN A 136 12.15 0.16 -5.07
CA ASN A 136 12.17 0.31 -6.52
C ASN A 136 12.85 1.62 -6.94
N LEU A 137 13.26 1.67 -8.21
CA LEU A 137 13.67 2.90 -8.89
C LEU A 137 12.48 3.86 -8.98
N GLU A 138 12.78 5.16 -9.06
CA GLU A 138 11.79 6.23 -9.26
C GLU A 138 10.86 5.97 -10.46
N THR A 139 11.41 5.47 -11.56
CA THR A 139 10.68 5.13 -12.79
C THR A 139 9.83 3.86 -12.69
N LYS A 140 9.91 3.13 -11.57
CA LYS A 140 9.18 1.88 -11.30
C LYS A 140 8.44 1.93 -9.96
N LYS A 141 8.01 3.12 -9.54
CA LYS A 141 7.16 3.29 -8.36
C LYS A 141 5.88 2.45 -8.49
N ILE A 142 5.53 1.77 -7.41
CA ILE A 142 4.27 1.04 -7.31
C ILE A 142 3.21 2.01 -6.82
N ASN A 143 2.20 2.26 -7.65
CA ASN A 143 1.13 3.21 -7.34
C ASN A 143 -0.17 2.51 -6.95
N ALA A 144 -0.31 1.22 -7.26
CA ALA A 144 -1.41 0.41 -6.78
C ALA A 144 -1.00 -1.04 -6.50
N ILE A 145 -1.72 -1.67 -5.58
CA ILE A 145 -1.59 -3.09 -5.28
C ILE A 145 -2.97 -3.74 -5.23
N LEU A 146 -3.02 -4.99 -5.69
CA LEU A 146 -4.15 -5.88 -5.51
C LEU A 146 -3.69 -7.12 -4.74
N MET A 147 -4.41 -7.48 -3.68
CA MET A 147 -4.12 -8.66 -2.85
C MET A 147 -5.37 -9.51 -2.68
N TYR A 148 -5.44 -10.60 -3.45
CA TYR A 148 -6.54 -11.57 -3.38
C TYR A 148 -6.23 -12.66 -2.36
N CYS A 149 -7.16 -12.90 -1.43
CA CYS A 149 -7.08 -14.02 -0.51
C CYS A 149 -7.66 -15.27 -1.16
N ALA A 150 -6.77 -16.18 -1.57
CA ALA A 150 -7.14 -17.50 -2.08
C ALA A 150 -7.42 -18.46 -0.91
N GLU A 151 -6.55 -18.45 0.10
CA GLU A 151 -6.66 -19.29 1.28
C GLU A 151 -6.25 -18.50 2.53
N LYS A 152 -6.93 -18.77 3.66
CA LYS A 152 -6.64 -18.12 4.95
C LYS A 152 -5.72 -18.98 5.82
N SER A 153 -5.02 -18.33 6.74
CA SER A 153 -4.33 -19.00 7.84
C SER A 153 -5.33 -19.60 8.83
N ALA A 154 -4.86 -20.49 9.71
CA ALA A 154 -5.66 -21.02 10.81
C ALA A 154 -5.95 -19.95 11.87
N THR A 155 -4.92 -19.17 12.25
CA THR A 155 -5.03 -18.05 13.19
C THR A 155 -4.15 -16.88 12.75
N GLY A 156 -4.38 -15.69 13.31
CA GLY A 156 -3.57 -14.50 13.06
C GLY A 156 -3.64 -13.97 11.62
N GLY A 157 -2.59 -13.27 11.19
CA GLY A 157 -2.45 -12.77 9.82
C GLY A 157 -3.31 -11.54 9.49
N ASN A 158 -3.82 -10.87 10.51
CA ASN A 158 -4.52 -9.60 10.38
C ASN A 158 -3.62 -8.55 9.73
N ASN A 159 -4.16 -7.82 8.76
CA ASN A 159 -3.48 -6.69 8.12
C ASN A 159 -3.95 -5.40 8.78
N ARG A 160 -3.02 -4.46 8.92
CA ARG A 160 -3.32 -3.09 9.31
C ARG A 160 -3.07 -2.19 8.11
N PHE A 161 -3.97 -1.24 7.84
CA PHE A 161 -3.83 -0.28 6.77
C PHE A 161 -3.98 1.14 7.29
N LEU A 162 -3.17 2.06 6.78
CA LEU A 162 -3.30 3.49 7.01
C LEU A 162 -3.16 4.23 5.69
N ASP A 163 -4.14 5.09 5.41
CA ASP A 163 -4.09 5.96 4.23
C ASP A 163 -2.91 6.94 4.34
N HIS A 164 -2.06 6.95 3.33
CA HIS A 164 -0.89 7.82 3.28
C HIS A 164 -1.25 9.32 3.21
N GLU A 165 -2.46 9.66 2.77
CA GLU A 165 -2.97 11.04 2.81
C GLU A 165 -3.41 11.44 4.23
N ILE A 166 -3.95 10.50 5.02
CA ILE A 166 -4.30 10.74 6.43
C ILE A 166 -3.04 10.96 7.27
N ILE A 167 -2.03 10.09 7.13
CA ILE A 167 -0.78 10.27 7.88
C ILE A 167 -0.07 11.58 7.49
N TYR A 168 -0.12 11.98 6.21
CA TYR A 168 0.39 13.29 5.78
C TYR A 168 -0.31 14.45 6.50
N CYS A 169 -1.64 14.42 6.55
CA CYS A 169 -2.44 15.36 7.31
C CYS A 169 -2.09 15.39 8.81
N GLN A 170 -2.01 14.22 9.44
CA GLN A 170 -1.66 14.09 10.86
C GLN A 170 -0.26 14.67 11.14
N LEU A 171 0.73 14.37 10.31
CA LEU A 171 2.10 14.90 10.44
C LEU A 171 2.15 16.41 10.23
N ARG A 172 1.51 16.94 9.18
CA ARG A 172 1.52 18.39 8.91
C ARG A 172 0.78 19.18 9.97
N ASN A 173 -0.29 18.63 10.56
CA ASN A 173 -0.97 19.23 11.70
C ASN A 173 -0.11 19.26 12.97
N LEU A 174 0.75 18.25 13.17
CA LEU A 174 1.70 18.24 14.29
C LEU A 174 2.81 19.27 14.07
N ASN A 175 3.45 19.24 12.90
CA ASN A 175 4.50 20.18 12.53
C ASN A 175 4.70 20.18 11.00
N PRO A 176 4.47 21.29 10.27
CA PRO A 176 4.68 21.34 8.82
C PRO A 176 6.14 21.09 8.39
N GLU A 177 7.12 21.33 9.29
CA GLU A 177 8.52 21.00 9.01
C GLU A 177 8.75 19.50 8.85
N PHE A 178 7.91 18.64 9.43
CA PHE A 178 8.00 17.19 9.21
C PHE A 178 7.76 16.85 7.74
N ILE A 179 6.78 17.48 7.10
CA ILE A 179 6.56 17.27 5.67
C ILE A 179 7.75 17.78 4.86
N ARG A 180 8.23 19.00 5.17
CA ARG A 180 9.36 19.61 4.46
C ARG A 180 10.58 18.68 4.42
N VAL A 181 10.94 18.07 5.55
CA VAL A 181 12.10 17.17 5.61
C VAL A 181 11.83 15.81 4.97
N LEU A 182 10.60 15.29 5.07
CA LEU A 182 10.20 14.01 4.46
C LEU A 182 10.06 14.09 2.92
N GLU A 183 9.99 15.29 2.36
CA GLU A 183 10.02 15.56 0.92
C GLU A 183 11.43 15.78 0.37
N LEU A 184 12.46 15.85 1.22
CA LEU A 184 13.84 15.99 0.74
C LEU A 184 14.22 14.79 -0.15
N PRO A 185 14.83 15.04 -1.33
CA PRO A 185 15.10 13.99 -2.32
C PRO A 185 16.10 12.93 -1.81
N ASP A 186 16.83 13.22 -0.73
CA ASP A 186 17.82 12.35 -0.12
C ASP A 186 17.50 11.91 1.32
N VAL A 187 16.25 12.09 1.78
CA VAL A 187 15.87 11.79 3.17
C VAL A 187 15.98 10.31 3.53
N MET A 188 15.65 9.40 2.60
CA MET A 188 15.59 7.96 2.85
C MET A 188 16.36 7.17 1.79
N THR A 189 17.36 6.42 2.24
CA THR A 189 18.16 5.51 1.42
C THR A 189 17.94 4.05 1.80
N ILE A 190 17.58 3.24 0.82
CA ILE A 190 17.62 1.78 0.93
C ILE A 190 18.99 1.33 0.40
N PRO A 191 19.85 0.70 1.21
CA PRO A 191 21.16 0.23 0.77
C PRO A 191 21.06 -0.72 -0.44
N ALA A 192 22.17 -0.94 -1.13
CA ALA A 192 22.24 -1.96 -2.18
C ALA A 192 21.83 -3.34 -1.64
N ASN A 193 21.17 -4.14 -2.47
CA ASN A 193 20.91 -5.54 -2.19
C ASN A 193 22.04 -6.38 -2.79
N VAL A 194 22.86 -6.98 -1.92
CA VAL A 194 23.99 -7.82 -2.31
C VAL A 194 23.71 -9.24 -1.83
N VAL A 195 23.79 -10.21 -2.75
CA VAL A 195 23.61 -11.64 -2.47
C VAL A 195 24.87 -12.35 -2.95
N ASP A 196 25.52 -13.11 -2.07
CA ASP A 196 26.78 -13.83 -2.35
C ASP A 196 27.88 -12.95 -2.97
N GLY A 197 27.96 -11.70 -2.53
CA GLY A 197 28.93 -10.70 -3.02
C GLY A 197 28.54 -10.04 -4.35
N ILE A 198 27.41 -10.40 -4.95
CA ILE A 198 26.90 -9.82 -6.20
C ILE A 198 25.80 -8.81 -5.87
N GLU A 199 25.97 -7.58 -6.35
CA GLU A 199 24.90 -6.57 -6.28
C GLU A 199 23.77 -6.90 -7.26
N ILE A 200 22.60 -7.24 -6.74
CA ILE A 200 21.40 -7.53 -7.54
C ILE A 200 20.41 -6.36 -7.58
N ARG A 201 20.68 -5.30 -6.81
CA ARG A 201 19.97 -4.01 -6.87
C ARG A 201 20.84 -2.92 -6.22
N ALA A 202 21.11 -1.84 -6.95
CA ALA A 202 21.80 -0.68 -6.41
C ALA A 202 21.04 -0.02 -5.24
N ALA A 203 21.76 0.78 -4.44
CA ALA A 203 21.14 1.61 -3.42
C ALA A 203 20.08 2.55 -4.04
N GLN A 204 19.01 2.82 -3.31
CA GLN A 204 17.89 3.65 -3.77
C GLN A 204 17.59 4.74 -2.76
N THR A 205 17.90 5.96 -3.14
CA THR A 205 17.72 7.18 -2.35
C THR A 205 16.54 7.97 -2.92
N GLY A 206 15.71 8.54 -2.04
CA GLY A 206 14.52 9.26 -2.45
C GLY A 206 13.74 9.84 -1.26
N PRO A 207 12.73 10.67 -1.55
CA PRO A 207 11.85 11.22 -0.53
C PRO A 207 10.90 10.16 0.04
N VAL A 208 10.33 10.45 1.21
CA VAL A 208 9.20 9.67 1.78
C VAL A 208 7.89 10.12 1.14
N PHE A 209 7.65 11.42 1.03
CA PHE A 209 6.51 11.98 0.32
C PHE A 209 6.93 12.60 -1.00
N SER A 210 6.13 12.39 -2.04
CA SER A 210 6.34 12.99 -3.35
C SER A 210 5.01 13.16 -4.06
N ILE A 211 4.90 14.12 -4.98
CA ILE A 211 3.74 14.23 -5.86
C ILE A 211 4.00 13.46 -7.13
N ASN A 212 3.08 12.57 -7.49
CA ASN A 212 3.15 11.87 -8.76
C ASN A 212 2.88 12.88 -9.90
N PRO A 213 3.80 13.07 -10.86
CA PRO A 213 3.68 14.12 -11.87
C PRO A 213 2.57 13.86 -12.91
N VAL A 214 2.07 12.62 -13.02
CA VAL A 214 1.02 12.25 -13.97
C VAL A 214 -0.36 12.34 -13.32
N THR A 215 -0.49 11.84 -12.09
CA THR A 215 -1.78 11.79 -11.39
C THR A 215 -2.01 12.99 -10.49
N GLU A 216 -0.97 13.75 -10.18
CA GLU A 216 -0.99 14.91 -9.26
C GLU A 216 -1.46 14.52 -7.85
N ARG A 217 -1.29 13.24 -7.50
CA ARG A 217 -1.63 12.68 -6.18
C ARG A 217 -0.39 12.52 -5.32
N LEU A 218 -0.59 12.62 -4.02
CA LEU A 218 0.42 12.28 -3.04
C LEU A 218 0.82 10.80 -3.20
N HIS A 219 2.12 10.54 -3.11
CA HIS A 219 2.69 9.20 -3.08
C HIS A 219 3.57 9.09 -1.85
N MET A 220 3.49 7.94 -1.16
CA MET A 220 4.33 7.64 -0.01
C MET A 220 5.24 6.43 -0.27
N ARG A 221 6.51 6.61 0.06
CA ARG A 221 7.55 5.58 0.03
C ARG A 221 8.07 5.38 1.45
N TYR A 222 7.81 4.23 2.06
CA TYR A 222 8.18 4.03 3.46
C TYR A 222 8.38 2.57 3.85
N SER A 223 9.26 2.33 4.82
CA SER A 223 9.36 1.05 5.54
C SER A 223 9.82 1.25 6.98
N ALA A 224 9.12 0.65 7.93
CA ALA A 224 9.49 0.60 9.35
C ALA A 224 10.54 -0.50 9.65
N ARG A 225 11.40 -0.82 8.67
CA ARG A 225 12.51 -1.74 8.89
C ARG A 225 13.63 -0.99 9.62
N LYS A 226 13.94 -1.43 10.84
CA LYS A 226 15.05 -0.87 11.62
C LYS A 226 16.43 -1.17 11.04
N ARG A 227 16.52 -2.27 10.29
CA ARG A 227 17.72 -2.69 9.57
C ARG A 227 17.48 -2.41 8.10
N ASN A 228 18.48 -1.86 7.41
CA ASN A 228 18.46 -1.61 5.96
C ASN A 228 17.64 -0.40 5.52
N ILE A 229 17.50 0.62 6.37
CA ILE A 229 17.10 1.97 5.99
C ILE A 229 18.16 2.93 6.56
N ILE A 230 18.70 3.80 5.71
CA ILE A 230 19.59 4.89 6.11
C ILE A 230 18.80 6.18 5.96
N TRP A 231 18.60 6.87 7.07
CA TRP A 231 17.96 8.17 7.11
C TRP A 231 19.00 9.27 7.03
N LYS A 232 18.64 10.39 6.40
CA LYS A 232 19.47 11.60 6.42
C LYS A 232 19.68 12.05 7.86
N ASP A 233 20.92 12.34 8.22
CA ASP A 233 21.29 12.69 9.59
C ASP A 233 21.01 14.16 9.90
N GLU A 234 19.73 14.46 10.12
CA GLU A 234 19.25 15.78 10.54
C GLU A 234 18.28 15.63 11.72
N PRO A 235 18.37 16.48 12.76
CA PRO A 235 17.49 16.38 13.93
C PRO A 235 15.99 16.34 13.58
N MET A 236 15.55 17.21 12.66
CA MET A 236 14.16 17.29 12.22
C MET A 236 13.69 16.03 11.46
N VAL A 237 14.60 15.37 10.72
CA VAL A 237 14.30 14.09 10.06
C VAL A 237 14.03 13.01 11.11
N HIS A 238 14.87 12.92 12.14
CA HIS A 238 14.69 11.97 13.23
C HIS A 238 13.40 12.21 14.02
N GLU A 239 13.02 13.47 14.24
CA GLU A 239 11.75 13.82 14.85
C GLU A 239 10.55 13.42 13.98
N ALA A 240 10.60 13.71 12.68
CA ALA A 240 9.55 13.32 11.74
C ALA A 240 9.37 11.80 11.65
N ILE A 241 10.46 11.03 11.68
CA ILE A 241 10.41 9.56 11.70
C ILE A 241 9.77 9.06 13.00
N LYS A 242 10.13 9.62 14.15
CA LYS A 242 9.50 9.28 15.44
C LYS A 242 7.99 9.59 15.42
N ALA A 243 7.59 10.70 14.81
CA ALA A 243 6.17 11.04 14.65
C ALA A 243 5.43 10.01 13.78
N ILE A 244 6.03 9.55 12.67
CA ILE A 244 5.48 8.44 11.87
C ILE A 244 5.36 7.17 12.73
N GLU A 245 6.41 6.82 13.48
CA GLU A 245 6.40 5.62 14.32
C GLU A 245 5.32 5.67 15.41
N ALA A 246 5.11 6.83 16.04
CA ALA A 246 4.02 7.04 16.99
C ALA A 246 2.66 6.83 16.33
N LEU A 247 2.38 7.51 15.21
CA LEU A 247 1.12 7.40 14.46
C LEU A 247 0.80 5.97 14.00
N LEU A 248 1.82 5.12 13.83
CA LEU A 248 1.67 3.73 13.37
C LEU A 248 1.56 2.70 14.50
N ASN A 249 2.05 3.00 15.71
CA ASN A 249 2.15 2.04 16.81
C ASN A 249 1.28 2.42 18.02
N GLU A 250 0.89 3.68 18.15
CA GLU A 250 -0.07 4.15 19.15
C GLU A 250 -1.51 4.05 18.62
N PRO A 251 -2.53 4.18 19.49
CA PRO A 251 -3.92 4.23 19.05
C PRO A 251 -4.14 5.33 17.99
N ASN A 252 -4.72 4.94 16.86
CA ASN A 252 -5.00 5.83 15.74
C ASN A 252 -6.29 5.34 15.07
N ASP A 253 -7.35 6.15 15.16
CA ASP A 253 -8.70 5.80 14.71
C ASP A 253 -8.80 5.58 13.20
N TYR A 254 -7.79 6.02 12.44
CA TYR A 254 -7.74 5.87 10.98
C TYR A 254 -7.04 4.58 10.52
N ILE A 255 -6.63 3.70 11.45
CA ILE A 255 -6.03 2.41 11.11
C ILE A 255 -7.11 1.35 10.96
N PHE A 256 -7.31 0.87 9.74
CA PHE A 256 -8.16 -0.29 9.49
C PHE A 256 -7.43 -1.57 9.89
N ASN A 257 -8.06 -2.38 10.74
CA ASN A 257 -7.59 -3.70 11.11
C ASN A 257 -8.47 -4.75 10.41
N TYR A 258 -7.85 -5.64 9.61
CA TYR A 258 -8.62 -6.53 8.74
C TYR A 258 -7.90 -7.84 8.40
N THR A 259 -8.59 -8.96 8.66
CA THR A 259 -8.16 -10.29 8.25
C THR A 259 -8.95 -10.72 7.01
N PRO A 260 -8.32 -10.79 5.82
CA PRO A 260 -9.04 -11.14 4.60
C PRO A 260 -9.46 -12.60 4.60
N LEU A 261 -10.71 -12.86 4.21
CA LEU A 261 -11.25 -14.19 4.02
C LEU A 261 -11.06 -14.65 2.56
N PRO A 262 -11.06 -15.96 2.28
CA PRO A 262 -11.06 -16.48 0.92
C PRO A 262 -12.16 -15.82 0.08
N GLY A 263 -11.82 -15.41 -1.15
CA GLY A 263 -12.75 -14.69 -2.02
C GLY A 263 -12.80 -13.17 -1.83
N GLN A 264 -12.02 -12.63 -0.88
CA GLN A 264 -11.88 -11.19 -0.69
C GLN A 264 -10.61 -10.67 -1.36
N LEU A 265 -10.75 -9.51 -1.99
CA LEU A 265 -9.70 -8.79 -2.69
C LEU A 265 -9.48 -7.44 -2.00
N ILE A 266 -8.26 -7.21 -1.54
CA ILE A 266 -7.83 -5.88 -1.08
C ILE A 266 -7.33 -5.11 -2.31
N ILE A 267 -7.84 -3.90 -2.48
CA ILE A 267 -7.48 -2.97 -3.54
C ILE A 267 -6.90 -1.74 -2.87
N SER A 268 -5.72 -1.27 -3.26
CA SER A 268 -5.16 -0.07 -2.64
C SER A 268 -4.30 0.72 -3.61
N ASN A 269 -4.33 2.04 -3.48
CA ASN A 269 -3.33 2.94 -4.07
C ASN A 269 -2.03 2.92 -3.28
N ASN A 270 -1.53 1.70 -3.03
CA ASN A 270 -0.32 1.41 -2.28
C ASN A 270 -0.24 2.11 -0.90
N ALA A 271 -1.35 2.13 -0.16
CA ALA A 271 -1.40 2.66 1.20
C ALA A 271 -0.45 1.90 2.15
N LEU A 272 -0.07 2.54 3.26
CA LEU A 272 0.76 1.92 4.28
C LEU A 272 0.06 0.68 4.80
N HIS A 273 0.80 -0.42 4.92
CA HIS A 273 0.25 -1.65 5.44
C HIS A 273 1.27 -2.49 6.21
N SER A 274 0.76 -3.29 7.14
CA SER A 274 1.51 -4.29 7.89
C SER A 274 0.67 -5.56 8.04
N ARG A 275 1.30 -6.65 8.47
CA ARG A 275 0.64 -7.93 8.73
C ARG A 275 1.14 -8.51 10.04
N ALA A 276 0.24 -8.90 10.93
CA ALA A 276 0.58 -9.69 12.11
C ALA A 276 1.22 -11.04 11.73
N SER A 277 1.86 -11.69 12.70
CA SER A 277 2.23 -13.10 12.55
C SER A 277 0.97 -13.97 12.41
N PHE A 278 1.14 -15.17 11.86
CA PHE A 278 0.06 -16.12 11.65
C PHE A 278 0.53 -17.54 11.84
N GLU A 279 -0.41 -18.46 11.97
CA GLU A 279 -0.17 -19.90 12.03
C GLU A 279 -1.00 -20.61 10.97
N ASP A 280 -0.37 -21.51 10.22
CA ASP A 280 -1.03 -22.39 9.26
C ASP A 280 -1.24 -23.77 9.88
N LYS A 281 -2.32 -24.45 9.46
CA LYS A 281 -2.62 -25.87 9.73
C LYS A 281 -2.93 -26.57 8.41
N PRO A 282 -1.91 -26.90 7.59
CA PRO A 282 -2.12 -27.47 6.26
C PRO A 282 -2.91 -28.78 6.27
N GLU A 283 -2.77 -29.58 7.32
CA GLU A 283 -3.53 -30.81 7.54
C GLU A 283 -5.05 -30.59 7.70
N GLN A 284 -5.46 -29.35 7.99
CA GLN A 284 -6.85 -28.92 8.07
C GLN A 284 -7.27 -28.08 6.87
N GLY A 285 -6.43 -27.97 5.84
CA GLY A 285 -6.65 -27.10 4.67
C GLY A 285 -6.60 -25.60 5.01
N LEU A 286 -5.93 -25.22 6.11
CA LEU A 286 -5.81 -23.83 6.57
C LEU A 286 -4.39 -23.32 6.36
N GLN A 287 -4.02 -23.09 5.10
CA GLN A 287 -2.72 -22.59 4.72
C GLN A 287 -2.86 -21.25 3.99
N ARG A 288 -2.29 -20.17 4.53
CA ARG A 288 -2.47 -18.84 3.95
C ARG A 288 -1.85 -18.72 2.55
N VAL A 289 -2.66 -18.29 1.58
CA VAL A 289 -2.23 -17.94 0.22
C VAL A 289 -2.86 -16.61 -0.21
N ILE A 290 -2.01 -15.61 -0.44
CA ILE A 290 -2.42 -14.34 -1.08
C ILE A 290 -1.79 -14.24 -2.47
N TYR A 291 -2.60 -13.96 -3.49
CA TYR A 291 -2.10 -13.53 -4.79
C TYR A 291 -1.95 -12.02 -4.79
N ARG A 292 -0.72 -11.55 -5.04
CA ARG A 292 -0.38 -10.13 -5.01
C ARG A 292 0.10 -9.66 -6.36
N ALA A 293 -0.61 -8.67 -6.89
CA ALA A 293 -0.26 -7.93 -8.08
C ALA A 293 0.14 -6.49 -7.70
N ARG A 294 1.22 -5.99 -8.28
CA ARG A 294 1.76 -4.65 -8.02
C ARG A 294 1.82 -3.89 -9.33
N TYR A 295 1.29 -2.68 -9.36
CA TYR A 295 1.08 -1.92 -10.58
C TYR A 295 1.82 -0.59 -10.56
N LEU A 296 2.32 -0.21 -11.73
CA LEU A 296 2.94 1.09 -11.95
C LEU A 296 1.88 2.21 -12.03
N GLU A 297 0.64 1.88 -12.40
CA GLU A 297 -0.47 2.82 -12.41
C GLU A 297 -1.13 2.96 -11.04
N ARG A 298 -1.76 4.12 -10.81
CA ARG A 298 -2.75 4.33 -9.76
C ARG A 298 -4.12 3.85 -10.27
N ILE A 299 -5.02 3.48 -9.37
CA ILE A 299 -6.40 3.14 -9.75
C ILE A 299 -7.03 4.34 -10.46
N SER A 300 -7.63 4.11 -11.63
CA SER A 300 -8.23 5.17 -12.44
C SER A 300 -9.31 5.93 -11.66
N ASN A 301 -9.37 7.25 -11.85
CA ASN A 301 -10.31 8.17 -11.20
C ASN A 301 -10.20 8.23 -9.66
N THR A 302 -9.02 7.94 -9.09
CA THR A 302 -8.78 8.00 -7.63
C THR A 302 -7.59 8.88 -7.26
#